data_AF-A0A482PGP6-F1
#
_entry.id   AF-A0A482PGP6-F1
#
_cell.length_a   1.000
_cell.length_b   1.000
_cell.length_c   1.000
_cell.angle_alpha   90.00
_cell.angle_beta   90.00
_cell.angle_gamma   90.00
#
_symmetry.space_group_name_H-M   'P 1'
#
loop_
_entity.id
_entity.type
_entity.pdbx_description
1 polymer ?
#
loop_
_entity_poly.entity_id
_entity_poly.type
_entity_poly.pdbx_seq_one_letter_code
_entity_poly.pdbx_strand_id
1 'polypeptide(L)'
;MHFIDKSDVEIRLPDNWQEKVESAWNYVNDKVTEVENALRTKAIEEGWSNEKLEHELVLGITKARKTAINNKSDIWGGAAHILSEISFGKCWYCETSELRSDNPVDHFRPKGKVAECPDHPGYWWLAFEWSNFRYSCTYCNSRRVDVETAGGKQDHFPLLPPERWNKCKDDFYLENPVLLDPTDVDDVNLLTFNGFVE
;
A
#
# COMPACT_ATOMS: atom_id res chain seq x y z
N MET A 1 0.92 9.18 19.40
CA MET A 1 0.07 8.69 18.30
C MET A 1 -1.35 8.67 18.79
N HIS A 2 -2.30 9.24 18.04
CA HIS A 2 -3.72 9.14 18.40
C HIS A 2 -4.30 7.88 17.79
N PHE A 3 -5.04 7.10 18.58
CA PHE A 3 -5.77 5.94 18.07
C PHE A 3 -6.88 6.39 17.10
N ILE A 4 -6.94 5.76 15.95
CA ILE A 4 -7.93 5.98 14.90
C ILE A 4 -8.78 4.73 14.79
N ASP A 5 -10.04 4.83 15.22
CA ASP A 5 -10.99 3.74 15.05
C ASP A 5 -11.34 3.56 13.56
N LYS A 6 -11.22 2.33 13.08
CA LYS A 6 -11.49 1.99 11.68
C LYS A 6 -12.95 2.22 11.30
N SER A 7 -13.89 1.95 12.21
CA SER A 7 -15.32 2.17 11.98
C SER A 7 -15.66 3.65 11.76
N ASP A 8 -14.93 4.52 12.45
CA ASP A 8 -15.02 5.97 12.33
C ASP A 8 -14.53 6.48 10.97
N VAL A 9 -13.56 5.80 10.35
CA VAL A 9 -13.14 6.08 8.96
C VAL A 9 -14.20 5.58 8.00
N GLU A 10 -14.68 4.34 8.18
CA GLU A 10 -15.66 3.69 7.30
C GLU A 10 -16.93 4.51 7.15
N ILE A 11 -17.47 5.06 8.25
CA ILE A 11 -18.70 5.88 8.23
C ILE A 11 -18.48 7.22 7.50
N ARG A 12 -17.23 7.71 7.41
CA ARG A 12 -16.88 8.96 6.72
C ARG A 12 -16.53 8.76 5.25
N LEU A 13 -16.29 7.51 4.81
CA LEU A 13 -16.09 7.20 3.40
C LEU A 13 -17.36 7.53 2.59
N PRO A 14 -17.24 7.96 1.33
CA PRO A 14 -18.42 8.17 0.48
C PRO A 14 -19.25 6.89 0.35
N ASP A 15 -20.58 7.00 0.31
CA ASP A 15 -21.48 5.84 0.20
C ASP A 15 -21.14 4.91 -0.97
N ASN A 16 -20.64 5.47 -2.08
CA ASN A 16 -20.23 4.71 -3.27
C ASN A 16 -18.76 4.26 -3.26
N TRP A 17 -18.09 4.27 -2.10
CA TRP A 17 -16.68 3.90 -1.98
C TRP A 17 -16.43 2.47 -2.47
N GLN A 18 -17.25 1.51 -2.03
CA GLN A 18 -17.10 0.11 -2.42
C GLN A 18 -17.29 -0.08 -3.92
N GLU A 19 -18.28 0.59 -4.51
CA GLU A 19 -18.53 0.55 -5.96
C GLU A 19 -17.35 1.12 -6.75
N LYS A 20 -16.72 2.20 -6.26
CA LYS A 20 -15.51 2.77 -6.86
C LYS A 20 -14.34 1.80 -6.81
N VAL A 21 -14.12 1.14 -5.66
CA VAL A 21 -13.06 0.14 -5.49
C VAL A 21 -13.29 -1.06 -6.41
N GLU A 22 -14.52 -1.55 -6.50
CA GLU A 22 -14.88 -2.65 -7.41
C GLU A 22 -14.67 -2.27 -8.88
N SER A 23 -15.12 -1.08 -9.29
CA SER A 23 -14.89 -0.56 -10.64
C SER A 23 -13.40 -0.43 -10.97
N ALA A 24 -12.59 0.03 -10.01
CA ALA A 24 -11.13 0.11 -10.16
C ALA A 24 -10.50 -1.28 -10.34
N TRP A 25 -10.93 -2.28 -9.56
CA TRP A 25 -10.46 -3.65 -9.70
C TRP A 25 -10.87 -4.30 -11.02
N ASN A 26 -12.11 -4.09 -11.46
CA ASN A 26 -12.57 -4.56 -12.78
C ASN A 26 -11.67 -4.00 -13.89
N TYR A 27 -11.40 -2.69 -13.87
CA TYR A 27 -10.47 -2.06 -14.82
C TYR A 27 -9.06 -2.66 -14.78
N VAL A 28 -8.51 -2.92 -13.58
CA VAL A 28 -7.18 -3.54 -13.45
C VAL A 28 -7.17 -4.96 -14.02
N ASN A 29 -8.19 -5.75 -13.70
CA ASN A 29 -8.32 -7.14 -14.16
C ASN A 29 -8.48 -7.22 -15.68
N ASP A 30 -9.27 -6.31 -16.28
CA ASP A 30 -9.41 -6.21 -17.73
C ASP A 30 -8.07 -5.95 -18.41
N LYS A 31 -7.30 -4.98 -17.89
CA LYS A 31 -5.99 -4.62 -18.45
C LYS A 31 -4.96 -5.74 -18.30
N VAL A 32 -5.00 -6.49 -17.21
CA VAL A 32 -4.17 -7.68 -17.02
C VAL A 32 -4.55 -8.77 -18.03
N THR A 33 -5.86 -9.04 -18.19
CA THR A 33 -6.38 -10.06 -19.10
C THR A 33 -6.05 -9.74 -20.56
N GLU A 34 -6.14 -8.48 -20.98
CA GLU A 34 -5.73 -8.02 -22.31
C GLU A 34 -4.25 -8.35 -22.60
N VAL A 35 -3.36 -8.06 -21.65
CA VAL A 35 -1.92 -8.30 -21.79
C VAL A 35 -1.60 -9.80 -21.77
N GLU A 36 -2.23 -10.56 -20.89
CA GLU A 36 -2.07 -12.01 -20.83
C GLU A 36 -2.48 -12.67 -22.16
N ASN A 37 -3.66 -12.33 -22.70
CA ASN A 37 -4.13 -12.86 -23.97
C ASN A 37 -3.21 -12.47 -25.13
N ALA A 38 -2.75 -11.22 -25.18
CA ALA A 38 -1.81 -10.77 -26.22
C ALA A 38 -0.48 -11.54 -26.17
N LEU A 39 0.06 -11.80 -24.97
CA LEU A 39 1.29 -12.57 -24.79
C LEU A 39 1.11 -14.04 -25.19
N ARG A 40 -0.02 -14.65 -24.83
CA ARG A 40 -0.33 -16.04 -25.23
C ARG A 40 -0.46 -16.18 -26.75
N THR A 41 -1.16 -15.26 -27.41
CA THR A 41 -1.26 -15.23 -28.89
C THR A 41 0.12 -15.10 -29.52
N LYS A 42 0.93 -14.14 -29.06
CA LYS A 42 2.29 -13.93 -29.55
C LYS A 42 3.18 -15.16 -29.36
N ALA A 43 3.07 -15.85 -28.23
CA ALA A 43 3.83 -17.06 -27.94
C ALA A 43 3.50 -18.20 -28.91
N ILE A 44 2.24 -18.33 -29.32
CA ILE A 44 1.81 -19.31 -30.34
C ILE A 44 2.39 -18.95 -31.71
N GLU A 45 2.27 -17.67 -32.11
CA GLU A 45 2.74 -17.18 -33.40
C GLU A 45 4.26 -17.31 -33.57
N GLU A 46 5.01 -17.04 -32.50
CA GLU A 46 6.48 -17.08 -32.51
C GLU A 46 7.06 -18.43 -32.04
N GLY A 47 6.21 -19.40 -31.68
CA GLY A 47 6.63 -20.74 -31.23
C GLY A 47 7.50 -20.72 -29.97
N TRP A 48 7.11 -19.94 -28.95
CA TRP A 48 7.87 -19.85 -27.70
C TRP A 48 7.85 -21.16 -26.90
N SER A 49 8.91 -21.41 -26.13
CA SER A 49 8.90 -22.45 -25.11
C SER A 49 8.01 -22.06 -23.93
N ASN A 50 7.58 -23.05 -23.14
CA ASN A 50 6.75 -22.81 -21.95
C ASN A 50 7.47 -21.94 -20.92
N GLU A 51 8.78 -22.13 -20.73
CA GLU A 51 9.59 -21.35 -19.80
C GLU A 51 9.67 -19.88 -20.22
N LYS A 52 9.82 -19.62 -21.51
CA LYS A 52 9.81 -18.26 -22.05
C LYS A 52 8.43 -17.61 -21.88
N LEU A 53 7.35 -18.34 -22.19
CA LEU A 53 5.99 -17.83 -22.00
C LEU A 53 5.74 -17.46 -20.54
N GLU A 54 6.09 -18.33 -19.59
CA GLU A 54 5.90 -18.08 -18.16
C GLU A 54 6.65 -16.82 -17.71
N HIS A 55 7.92 -16.70 -18.09
CA HIS A 55 8.72 -15.51 -17.78
C HIS A 55 8.11 -14.21 -18.33
N GLU A 56 7.70 -14.21 -19.60
CA GLU A 56 7.10 -13.04 -20.24
C GLU A 56 5.71 -12.70 -19.66
N LEU A 57 4.91 -13.71 -19.29
CA LEU A 57 3.64 -13.52 -18.60
C LEU A 57 3.84 -12.84 -17.24
N VAL A 58 4.77 -13.34 -16.42
CA VAL A 58 5.06 -12.75 -15.10
C VAL A 58 5.46 -11.27 -15.24
N LEU A 59 6.39 -10.96 -16.15
CA LEU A 59 6.85 -9.58 -16.36
C LEU A 59 5.74 -8.68 -16.92
N GLY A 60 5.04 -9.15 -17.95
CA GLY A 60 3.97 -8.41 -18.63
C GLY A 60 2.80 -8.11 -17.73
N ILE A 61 2.28 -9.11 -17.02
CA ILE A 61 1.17 -8.98 -16.07
C ILE A 61 1.56 -8.05 -14.92
N THR A 62 2.75 -8.20 -14.36
CA THR A 62 3.23 -7.34 -13.26
C THR A 62 3.28 -5.87 -13.70
N LYS A 63 3.82 -5.61 -14.89
CA LYS A 63 3.90 -4.25 -15.46
C LYS A 63 2.53 -3.67 -15.77
N ALA A 64 1.64 -4.48 -16.37
CA ALA A 64 0.28 -4.08 -16.71
C ALA A 64 -0.52 -3.71 -15.45
N ARG A 65 -0.51 -4.59 -14.45
CA ARG A 65 -1.16 -4.38 -13.16
C ARG A 65 -0.67 -3.11 -12.47
N LYS A 66 0.64 -2.94 -12.35
CA LYS A 66 1.25 -1.75 -11.74
C LYS A 66 0.79 -0.46 -12.43
N THR A 67 0.76 -0.46 -13.76
CA THR A 67 0.31 0.69 -14.55
C THR A 67 -1.18 0.96 -14.35
N ALA A 68 -2.01 -0.06 -14.42
CA ALA A 68 -3.45 0.05 -14.25
C ALA A 68 -3.85 0.53 -12.84
N ILE A 69 -3.17 0.03 -11.79
CA ILE A 69 -3.36 0.49 -10.42
C ILE A 69 -3.01 1.97 -10.29
N ASN A 70 -1.88 2.41 -10.84
CA ASN A 70 -1.46 3.80 -10.77
C ASN A 70 -2.40 4.75 -11.54
N ASN A 71 -3.06 4.28 -12.60
CA ASN A 71 -4.08 5.04 -13.31
C ASN A 71 -5.37 5.27 -12.49
N LYS A 72 -5.53 4.57 -11.37
CA LYS A 72 -6.65 4.70 -10.42
C LYS A 72 -6.24 5.37 -9.12
N SER A 73 -5.28 6.29 -9.22
CA SER A 73 -4.76 7.04 -8.06
C SER A 73 -5.78 7.95 -7.39
N ASP A 74 -6.86 8.27 -8.10
CA ASP A 74 -8.01 9.00 -7.58
C ASP A 74 -8.70 8.28 -6.41
N ILE A 75 -8.59 6.95 -6.30
CA ILE A 75 -9.13 6.19 -5.17
C ILE A 75 -8.48 6.63 -3.86
N TRP A 76 -7.16 6.45 -3.71
CA TRP A 76 -6.47 6.87 -2.48
C TRP A 76 -6.42 8.39 -2.33
N GLY A 77 -6.36 9.15 -3.44
CA GLY A 77 -6.51 10.60 -3.40
C GLY A 77 -7.87 11.05 -2.83
N GLY A 78 -8.94 10.31 -3.12
CA GLY A 78 -10.29 10.56 -2.61
C GLY A 78 -10.42 10.34 -1.09
N ALA A 79 -9.55 9.52 -0.48
CA ALA A 79 -9.52 9.33 0.97
C ALA A 79 -8.74 10.43 1.72
N ALA A 80 -7.96 11.26 1.00
CA ALA A 80 -7.02 12.19 1.63
C ALA A 80 -7.69 13.15 2.63
N HIS A 81 -8.85 13.71 2.27
CA HIS A 81 -9.58 14.63 3.14
C HIS A 81 -10.04 13.95 4.43
N ILE A 82 -10.65 12.77 4.31
CA ILE A 82 -11.18 12.01 5.45
C ILE A 82 -10.05 11.60 6.39
N LEU A 83 -8.95 11.10 5.83
CA LEU A 83 -7.78 10.71 6.61
C LEU A 83 -7.09 11.92 7.24
N SER A 84 -7.10 13.09 6.59
CA SER A 84 -6.62 14.34 7.18
C SER A 84 -7.49 14.77 8.36
N GLU A 85 -8.81 14.75 8.23
CA GLU A 85 -9.72 15.17 9.31
C GLU A 85 -9.57 14.28 10.54
N ILE A 86 -9.55 12.95 10.35
CA ILE A 86 -9.48 12.01 11.46
C ILE A 86 -8.10 12.00 12.15
N SER A 87 -7.05 12.39 11.43
CA SER A 87 -5.69 12.55 11.97
C SER A 87 -5.43 13.96 12.52
N PHE A 88 -6.43 14.84 12.57
CA PHE A 88 -6.29 16.26 12.94
C PHE A 88 -5.25 17.01 12.08
N GLY A 89 -5.13 16.63 10.81
CA GLY A 89 -4.17 17.18 9.86
C GLY A 89 -2.71 16.88 10.20
N LYS A 90 -2.45 15.83 10.99
CA LYS A 90 -1.10 15.42 11.38
C LYS A 90 -0.62 14.26 10.52
N CYS A 91 0.63 14.32 10.11
CA CYS A 91 1.29 13.19 9.47
C CYS A 91 1.30 12.00 10.42
N TRP A 92 0.88 10.84 9.91
CA TRP A 92 0.86 9.58 10.61
C TRP A 92 2.22 9.21 11.24
N TYR A 93 3.32 9.34 10.50
CA TYR A 93 4.63 8.89 10.94
C TYR A 93 5.30 9.78 11.99
N CYS A 94 5.22 11.11 11.83
CA CYS A 94 5.92 12.06 12.71
C CYS A 94 5.00 12.85 13.63
N GLU A 95 3.68 12.61 13.56
CA GLU A 95 2.64 13.28 14.35
C GLU A 95 2.62 14.81 14.28
N THR A 96 3.26 15.36 13.24
CA THR A 96 3.38 16.79 13.04
C THR A 96 2.47 17.23 11.91
N SER A 97 1.84 18.39 12.06
CA SER A 97 1.16 19.08 10.98
C SER A 97 2.19 19.84 10.15
N GLU A 98 2.45 19.39 8.92
CA GLU A 98 3.42 20.03 8.01
C GLU A 98 2.69 20.85 6.95
N LEU A 99 2.66 22.17 7.15
CA LEU A 99 1.96 23.12 6.28
C LEU A 99 2.56 23.22 4.87
N ARG A 100 3.85 22.88 4.70
CA ARG A 100 4.54 22.97 3.40
C ARG A 100 4.58 21.64 2.65
N SER A 101 3.87 20.63 3.15
CA SER A 101 3.79 19.33 2.50
C SER A 101 2.52 19.21 1.67
N ASP A 102 2.62 18.49 0.55
CA ASP A 102 1.44 18.06 -0.23
C ASP A 102 0.58 17.03 0.51
N ASN A 103 1.06 16.55 1.66
CA ASN A 103 0.45 15.56 2.54
C ASN A 103 -0.19 14.36 1.79
N PRO A 104 0.61 13.60 1.01
CA PRO A 104 0.11 12.48 0.25
C PRO A 104 -0.52 11.39 1.13
N VAL A 105 -1.41 10.62 0.50
CA VAL A 105 -1.87 9.35 1.05
C VAL A 105 -0.84 8.26 0.71
N ASP A 106 -0.21 7.71 1.73
CA ASP A 106 0.73 6.60 1.63
C ASP A 106 0.03 5.24 1.77
N HIS A 107 0.64 4.19 1.21
CA HIS A 107 0.25 2.81 1.40
C HIS A 107 1.12 2.19 2.49
N PHE A 108 0.56 1.92 3.67
CA PHE A 108 1.29 1.36 4.82
C PHE A 108 2.06 0.11 4.45
N ARG A 109 1.37 -0.86 3.85
CA ARG A 109 1.95 -1.95 3.06
C ARG A 109 2.16 -1.47 1.62
N PRO A 110 3.41 -1.34 1.14
CA PRO A 110 3.71 -0.78 -0.18
C PRO A 110 3.12 -1.61 -1.33
N LYS A 111 2.33 -0.98 -2.19
CA LYS A 111 1.64 -1.65 -3.31
C LYS A 111 2.55 -2.20 -4.43
N GLY A 112 3.78 -1.69 -4.56
CA GLY A 112 4.59 -1.91 -5.78
C GLY A 112 5.83 -2.78 -5.61
N LYS A 113 6.42 -2.81 -4.41
CA LYS A 113 7.59 -3.60 -4.00
C LYS A 113 7.87 -3.34 -2.52
N VAL A 114 8.69 -4.17 -1.90
CA VAL A 114 9.16 -4.01 -0.52
C VAL A 114 10.69 -3.93 -0.54
N ALA A 115 11.26 -2.90 0.10
CA ALA A 115 12.71 -2.67 0.09
C ALA A 115 13.49 -3.82 0.76
N GLU A 116 12.95 -4.37 1.85
CA GLU A 116 13.54 -5.44 2.65
C GLU A 116 13.36 -6.85 2.05
N CYS A 117 12.49 -7.01 1.05
CA CYS A 117 12.19 -8.30 0.42
C CYS A 117 12.19 -8.14 -1.11
N PRO A 118 13.35 -8.29 -1.78
CA PRO A 118 13.50 -8.00 -3.22
C PRO A 118 12.60 -8.83 -4.15
N ASP A 119 12.18 -10.02 -3.71
CA ASP A 119 11.29 -10.92 -4.44
C ASP A 119 9.81 -10.70 -4.10
N HIS A 120 9.49 -9.74 -3.23
CA HIS A 120 8.10 -9.37 -2.94
C HIS A 120 7.49 -8.61 -4.12
N PRO A 121 6.32 -9.02 -4.64
CA PRO A 121 5.66 -8.33 -5.76
C PRO A 121 5.01 -6.98 -5.37
N GLY A 122 5.24 -6.51 -4.15
CA GLY A 122 4.41 -5.51 -3.47
C GLY A 122 3.04 -6.06 -3.04
N TYR A 123 2.40 -5.38 -2.10
CA TYR A 123 1.05 -5.68 -1.63
C TYR A 123 0.00 -5.10 -2.58
N TRP A 124 0.10 -5.46 -3.86
CA TRP A 124 -0.71 -4.85 -4.90
C TRP A 124 -2.22 -5.07 -4.66
N TRP A 125 -2.61 -6.18 -4.05
CA TRP A 125 -4.01 -6.48 -3.69
C TRP A 125 -4.59 -5.54 -2.63
N LEU A 126 -3.74 -4.79 -1.92
CA LEU A 126 -4.12 -3.77 -0.94
C LEU A 126 -4.05 -2.34 -1.53
N ALA A 127 -3.88 -2.19 -2.84
CA ALA A 127 -3.68 -0.88 -3.46
C ALA A 127 -4.90 0.04 -3.35
N PHE A 128 -6.11 -0.53 -3.29
CA PHE A 128 -7.38 0.20 -3.14
C PHE A 128 -8.04 -0.03 -1.78
N GLU A 129 -7.31 -0.64 -0.84
CA GLU A 129 -7.82 -0.93 0.50
C GLU A 129 -7.61 0.29 1.39
N TRP A 130 -8.71 0.94 1.80
CA TRP A 130 -8.63 2.18 2.59
C TRP A 130 -7.91 1.93 3.91
N SER A 131 -8.09 0.75 4.50
CA SER A 131 -7.45 0.39 5.77
C SER A 131 -5.93 0.24 5.65
N ASN A 132 -5.38 0.30 4.43
CA ASN A 132 -3.95 0.37 4.12
C ASN A 132 -3.46 1.81 3.81
N PHE A 133 -4.33 2.83 3.84
CA PHE A 133 -4.01 4.22 3.49
C PHE A 133 -3.64 5.07 4.71
N ARG A 134 -2.56 5.87 4.62
CA ARG A 134 -2.02 6.71 5.71
C ARG A 134 -1.92 8.16 5.25
N TYR A 135 -2.50 9.09 6.01
CA TYR A 135 -2.25 10.52 5.79
C TYR A 135 -0.84 10.86 6.25
N SER A 136 0.04 11.25 5.32
CA SER A 136 1.47 11.35 5.59
C SER A 136 2.05 12.61 4.99
N CYS A 137 3.03 13.24 5.64
CA CYS A 137 3.77 14.31 5.00
C CYS A 137 4.76 13.73 3.98
N THR A 138 5.07 14.52 2.94
CA THR A 138 6.02 14.19 1.88
C THR A 138 7.41 13.87 2.42
N TYR A 139 7.79 14.38 3.60
CA TYR A 139 9.08 14.10 4.23
C TYR A 139 9.16 12.68 4.80
N CYS A 140 8.08 12.22 5.44
CA CYS A 140 8.02 10.86 5.96
C CYS A 140 7.65 9.83 4.89
N ASN A 141 6.83 10.20 3.92
CA ASN A 141 6.44 9.29 2.84
C ASN A 141 7.53 9.13 1.78
N SER A 142 8.04 10.24 1.24
CA SER A 142 9.00 10.18 0.15
C SER A 142 10.43 10.09 0.67
N ARG A 143 11.26 9.30 -0.02
CA ARG A 143 12.69 9.24 0.25
C ARG A 143 13.35 10.58 -0.10
N ARG A 144 13.65 11.40 0.90
CA ARG A 144 14.64 12.48 0.75
C ARG A 144 15.99 11.94 1.19
N VAL A 145 16.84 11.66 0.22
CA VAL A 145 18.25 11.34 0.51
C VAL A 145 18.94 12.67 0.80
N ASP A 146 19.28 12.90 2.08
CA ASP A 146 20.25 13.93 2.45
C ASP A 146 21.60 13.26 2.76
N VAL A 147 22.66 14.05 2.96
CA VAL A 147 24.03 13.56 3.21
C VAL A 147 24.09 12.61 4.41
N GLU A 148 23.26 12.83 5.43
CA GLU A 148 23.27 12.05 6.68
C GLU A 148 22.01 11.22 6.95
N THR A 149 20.98 11.29 6.09
CA THR A 149 19.72 10.57 6.32
C THR A 149 19.39 9.60 5.18
N ALA A 150 18.95 8.40 5.53
CA ALA A 150 18.57 7.37 4.55
C ALA A 150 17.20 7.57 3.89
N GLY A 151 16.44 8.60 4.31
CA GLY A 151 15.15 9.03 3.75
C GLY A 151 13.91 8.61 4.55
N GLY A 152 12.72 8.90 4.00
CA GLY A 152 11.42 8.47 4.50
C GLY A 152 11.04 7.05 4.08
N LYS A 153 9.82 6.62 4.45
CA LYS A 153 9.31 5.25 4.28
C LYS A 153 9.38 4.74 2.84
N GLN A 154 8.84 5.47 1.86
CA GLN A 154 8.74 5.01 0.48
C GLN A 154 8.15 3.58 0.38
N ASP A 155 8.98 2.60 0.04
CA ASP A 155 8.68 1.17 -0.09
C ASP A 155 9.27 0.31 1.04
N HIS A 156 9.74 0.94 2.12
CA HIS A 156 10.15 0.26 3.34
C HIS A 156 8.91 -0.23 4.12
N PHE A 157 8.93 -1.51 4.47
CA PHE A 157 7.93 -2.12 5.33
C PHE A 157 8.58 -3.18 6.24
N PRO A 158 9.61 -2.83 7.03
CA PRO A 158 10.38 -3.81 7.78
C PRO A 158 9.50 -4.60 8.76
N LEU A 159 9.73 -5.91 8.85
CA LEU A 159 9.11 -6.80 9.82
C LEU A 159 10.11 -7.15 10.93
N LEU A 160 9.61 -7.40 12.13
CA LEU A 160 10.40 -7.97 13.22
C LEU A 160 10.73 -9.45 12.92
N PRO A 161 11.93 -9.95 13.33
CA PRO A 161 12.27 -11.36 13.16
C PRO A 161 11.36 -12.31 13.96
N PRO A 162 11.03 -13.51 13.44
CA PRO A 162 11.33 -13.95 12.08
C PRO A 162 10.41 -13.27 11.05
N GLU A 163 10.99 -12.76 9.98
CA GLU A 163 10.24 -12.04 8.95
C GLU A 163 9.35 -13.01 8.16
N ARG A 164 8.04 -12.75 8.13
CA ARG A 164 7.05 -13.56 7.42
C ARG A 164 6.18 -12.70 6.52
N TRP A 165 6.62 -12.50 5.29
CA TRP A 165 5.95 -11.65 4.30
C TRP A 165 4.78 -12.36 3.62
N ASN A 166 3.62 -11.72 3.55
CA ASN A 166 2.52 -12.12 2.67
C ASN A 166 2.81 -11.62 1.24
N LYS A 167 3.14 -12.52 0.31
CA LYS A 167 3.49 -12.22 -1.09
C LYS A 167 2.30 -12.33 -2.05
N CYS A 168 1.17 -12.87 -1.60
CA CYS A 168 -0.11 -12.82 -2.31
C CYS A 168 -1.29 -12.60 -1.36
N LYS A 169 -2.49 -12.39 -1.93
CA LYS A 169 -3.74 -12.19 -1.18
C LYS A 169 -4.12 -13.41 -0.32
N ASP A 170 -3.70 -14.61 -0.72
CA ASP A 170 -4.05 -15.87 -0.07
C ASP A 170 -3.03 -16.28 1.01
N ASP A 171 -1.97 -15.48 1.21
CA ASP A 171 -1.06 -15.66 2.32
C ASP A 171 -1.70 -15.09 3.60
N PHE A 172 -1.60 -15.84 4.69
CA PHE A 172 -2.16 -15.49 6.01
C PHE A 172 -1.10 -15.52 7.12
N TYR A 173 0.14 -15.17 6.80
CA TYR A 173 1.17 -15.04 7.80
C TYR A 173 0.85 -13.87 8.74
N LEU A 174 1.06 -14.09 10.03
CA LEU A 174 1.04 -13.02 11.03
C LEU A 174 2.31 -12.18 10.85
N GLU A 175 2.20 -11.16 10.00
CA GLU A 175 3.22 -10.13 9.85
C GLU A 175 3.32 -9.32 11.15
N ASN A 176 4.55 -9.01 11.57
CA ASN A 176 4.82 -8.18 12.74
C ASN A 176 5.60 -6.92 12.29
N PRO A 177 4.92 -5.87 11.79
CA PRO A 177 5.58 -4.69 11.25
C PRO A 177 6.34 -3.92 12.32
N VAL A 178 7.49 -3.35 11.96
CA VAL A 178 8.23 -2.41 12.83
C VAL A 178 7.54 -1.04 12.85
N LEU A 179 6.85 -0.68 11.76
CA LEU A 179 6.12 0.58 11.66
C LEU A 179 4.86 0.51 12.51
N LEU A 180 4.65 1.53 13.34
CA LEU A 180 3.45 1.66 14.16
C LEU A 180 2.23 2.13 13.35
N ASP A 181 1.07 1.57 13.71
CA ASP A 181 -0.22 1.79 13.10
C ASP A 181 -1.23 2.38 14.11
N PRO A 182 -1.61 3.67 14.10
CA PRO A 182 -2.71 4.27 14.86
C PRO A 182 -4.06 3.59 14.68
N THR A 183 -4.27 2.78 13.64
CA THR A 183 -5.50 1.98 13.50
C THR A 183 -5.40 0.63 14.19
N ASP A 184 -4.26 0.35 14.84
CA ASP A 184 -4.04 -0.73 15.79
C ASP A 184 -3.91 -0.14 17.20
N VAL A 185 -4.77 -0.59 18.11
CA VAL A 185 -4.78 -0.10 19.49
C VAL A 185 -3.51 -0.52 20.25
N ASP A 186 -2.96 -1.69 19.92
CA ASP A 186 -1.78 -2.22 20.60
C ASP A 186 -0.55 -1.35 20.27
N ASP A 187 -0.41 -0.92 19.02
CA ASP A 187 0.66 -0.01 18.58
C ASP A 187 0.58 1.37 19.25
N VAL A 188 -0.62 1.88 19.49
CA VAL A 188 -0.81 3.14 20.23
C VAL A 188 -0.37 2.97 21.69
N ASN A 189 -0.69 1.83 22.30
CA ASN A 189 -0.32 1.54 23.67
C ASN A 189 1.19 1.47 23.87
N LEU A 190 1.97 1.05 22.86
CA LEU A 190 3.45 1.06 22.89
C LEU A 190 4.06 2.45 23.13
N LEU A 191 3.32 3.53 22.85
CA LEU A 191 3.77 4.91 23.04
C LEU A 191 3.27 5.56 24.33
N THR A 192 2.44 4.86 25.10
CA THR A 192 1.86 5.38 26.34
C THR A 192 2.60 4.82 27.56
N PHE A 193 2.88 5.66 28.55
CA PHE A 193 3.54 5.27 29.80
C PHE A 193 2.59 4.69 30.85
N ASN A 194 1.29 4.62 30.54
CA ASN A 194 0.29 4.03 31.41
C ASN A 194 0.37 2.51 31.28
N GLY A 195 1.46 1.94 31.77
CA GLY A 195 1.57 0.50 31.95
C GLY A 195 0.37 0.03 32.74
N PHE A 196 -0.27 -1.04 32.27
CA PHE A 196 -1.32 -1.73 33.02
C PHE A 196 -0.76 -2.02 34.42
N VAL A 197 -1.26 -1.30 35.41
CA VAL A 197 -1.12 -1.68 36.80
C VAL A 197 -2.16 -2.76 37.00
N GLU A 198 -1.74 -4.02 36.90
CA GLU A 198 -2.52 -5.17 37.40
C GLU A 198 -2.76 -5.06 38.91
#